data_AF-A0AAD5E1U8-F1
#
_entry.id   AF-A0AAD5E1U8-F1
#
_cell.length_a   1.000
_cell.length_b   1.000
_cell.length_c   1.000
_cell.angle_alpha   90.00
_cell.angle_beta   90.00
_cell.angle_gamma   90.00
#
_symmetry.space_group_name_H-M   'P 1'
#
loop_
_entity.id
_entity.type
_entity.pdbx_description
1 polymer ?
#
loop_
_entity_poly.entity_id
_entity_poly.type
_entity_poly.pdbx_seq_one_letter_code
_entity_poly.pdbx_strand_id
1 'polypeptide(L)'
;MTQNYYYKHEVQGGHVYIHCKWLNDVSLEADSTQIICEISLSDTTAFWHTQVTMADILRFRSLHIDVDLWKQLIQAALVGNSEFRGEPLDRRLDFSKPQCTISWVSRLEGSIDLQIAEVTLERSQDKDTPSQWKSLLNDLFDDEMYLKESRDAMMTRIKGLEETCEQLKHAAERIVRDKLDAELLLMDKFKLILNAKKRKIKNLTTVLQNADLLQSNEPPLAGASNSPAVGSTSASMSNTQTALTRRDKGKRKRTQSHDIIGEGSSLSQTGSQPTPKRKPTT
;
A
#
# COMPACT_ATOMS: atom_id res chain seq x y z
N MET A 1 -21.30 -7.71 -11.10
CA MET A 1 -21.19 -8.89 -10.23
C MET A 1 -22.23 -8.70 -9.15
N THR A 2 -23.10 -9.67 -8.93
CA THR A 2 -24.04 -9.63 -7.80
C THR A 2 -23.27 -9.85 -6.51
N GLN A 3 -23.57 -9.08 -5.47
CA GLN A 3 -22.94 -9.21 -4.16
C GLN A 3 -24.00 -9.54 -3.11
N ASN A 4 -23.81 -10.65 -2.40
CA ASN A 4 -24.68 -11.06 -1.31
C ASN A 4 -24.07 -10.62 0.02
N TYR A 5 -24.91 -10.11 0.91
CA TYR A 5 -24.54 -9.74 2.26
C TYR A 5 -25.51 -10.38 3.23
N TYR A 6 -24.95 -11.06 4.23
CA TYR A 6 -25.72 -11.77 5.25
C TYR A 6 -25.29 -11.22 6.61
N TYR A 7 -26.28 -10.82 7.41
CA TYR A 7 -26.00 -10.35 8.76
C TYR A 7 -27.14 -10.71 9.71
N LYS A 8 -26.76 -10.83 10.98
CA LYS A 8 -27.65 -11.12 12.09
C LYS A 8 -27.96 -9.83 12.83
N HIS A 9 -29.22 -9.65 13.22
CA HIS A 9 -29.65 -8.57 14.09
C HIS A 9 -30.37 -9.13 15.32
N GLU A 10 -30.11 -8.55 16.48
CA GLU A 10 -30.70 -8.98 17.74
C GLU A 10 -31.95 -8.16 18.03
N VAL A 11 -33.06 -8.84 18.27
CA VAL A 11 -34.35 -8.21 18.59
C VAL A 11 -34.85 -8.73 19.94
N GLN A 12 -35.79 -8.01 20.55
CA GLN A 12 -36.44 -8.49 21.76
C GLN A 12 -37.15 -9.83 21.48
N GLY A 13 -36.65 -10.91 22.09
CA GLY A 13 -37.20 -12.24 21.91
C GLY A 13 -36.49 -13.14 20.90
N GLY A 14 -35.38 -12.70 20.28
CA GLY A 14 -34.58 -13.60 19.45
C GLY A 14 -33.62 -12.93 18.47
N HIS A 15 -33.40 -13.62 17.36
CA HIS A 15 -32.49 -13.18 16.31
C HIS A 15 -33.22 -13.17 14.97
N VAL A 16 -32.88 -12.17 14.17
CA VAL A 16 -33.37 -12.01 12.82
C VAL A 16 -32.18 -12.08 11.89
N TYR A 17 -32.34 -12.81 10.80
CA TYR A 17 -31.35 -12.96 9.74
C TYR A 17 -31.77 -12.10 8.57
N ILE A 18 -30.88 -11.22 8.14
CA ILE A 18 -31.10 -10.31 7.02
C ILE A 18 -30.13 -10.68 5.92
N HIS A 19 -30.67 -10.84 4.72
CA HIS A 19 -29.95 -11.08 3.48
C HIS A 19 -30.23 -9.92 2.54
N CYS A 20 -29.17 -9.24 2.11
CA CYS A 20 -29.22 -8.17 1.12
C CYS A 20 -28.43 -8.60 -0.11
N LYS A 21 -29.10 -8.69 -1.26
CA LYS A 21 -28.51 -9.04 -2.55
C LYS A 21 -28.45 -7.80 -3.43
N TRP A 22 -27.25 -7.30 -3.69
CA TRP A 22 -27.02 -6.18 -4.58
C TRP A 22 -27.03 -6.64 -6.04
N LEU A 23 -27.87 -6.01 -6.84
CA LEU A 23 -28.02 -6.28 -8.26
C LEU A 23 -27.38 -5.20 -9.13
N ASN A 24 -27.51 -3.93 -8.73
CA ASN A 24 -27.01 -2.77 -9.47
C ASN A 24 -26.40 -1.72 -8.52
N ASP A 25 -25.52 -0.88 -9.05
CA ASP A 25 -24.95 0.25 -8.30
C ASP A 25 -25.90 1.44 -8.23
N VAL A 26 -25.75 2.27 -7.19
CA VAL A 26 -26.54 3.51 -7.03
C VAL A 26 -26.01 4.60 -7.98
N SER A 27 -26.64 4.76 -9.15
CA SER A 27 -26.33 5.83 -10.12
C SER A 27 -27.49 6.80 -10.30
N LEU A 28 -27.30 8.10 -10.06
CA LEU A 28 -28.38 9.10 -10.18
C LEU A 28 -29.00 9.20 -11.59
N GLU A 29 -28.32 8.66 -12.61
CA GLU A 29 -28.79 8.63 -13.99
C GLU A 29 -29.63 7.38 -14.30
N ALA A 30 -29.74 6.44 -13.35
CA ALA A 30 -30.52 5.22 -13.50
C ALA A 30 -32.03 5.48 -13.58
N ASP A 31 -32.73 4.57 -14.25
CA ASP A 31 -34.18 4.56 -14.29
C ASP A 31 -34.76 4.37 -12.87
N SER A 32 -35.82 5.11 -12.54
CA SER A 32 -36.44 5.07 -11.22
C SER A 32 -36.97 3.69 -10.84
N THR A 33 -37.32 2.86 -11.83
CA THR A 33 -37.82 1.49 -11.64
C THR A 33 -36.71 0.44 -11.57
N GLN A 34 -35.44 0.83 -11.75
CA GLN A 34 -34.33 -0.11 -11.66
C GLN A 34 -34.22 -0.66 -10.24
N ILE A 35 -34.20 -1.98 -10.11
CA ILE A 35 -34.00 -2.66 -8.83
C ILE A 35 -32.51 -2.59 -8.48
N ILE A 36 -32.19 -2.00 -7.34
CA ILE A 36 -30.82 -1.82 -6.88
C ILE A 36 -30.40 -3.01 -6.03
N CYS A 37 -31.23 -3.39 -5.06
CA CYS A 37 -31.00 -4.57 -4.25
C CYS A 37 -32.30 -5.26 -3.84
N GLU A 38 -32.19 -6.52 -3.47
CA GLU A 38 -33.27 -7.32 -2.90
C GLU A 38 -32.94 -7.53 -1.42
N ILE A 39 -33.94 -7.35 -0.55
CA ILE A 39 -33.78 -7.55 0.89
C ILE A 39 -34.75 -8.62 1.33
N SER A 40 -34.19 -9.65 1.95
CA SER A 40 -34.92 -10.75 2.57
C SER A 40 -34.60 -10.77 4.06
N LEU A 41 -35.62 -11.00 4.87
CA LEU A 41 -35.53 -11.03 6.33
C LEU A 41 -36.21 -12.29 6.83
N SER A 42 -35.63 -12.99 7.79
CA SER A 42 -36.26 -14.13 8.45
C SER A 42 -36.04 -14.13 9.95
N ASP A 43 -37.09 -14.42 10.70
CA ASP A 43 -37.07 -14.67 12.14
C ASP A 43 -37.01 -16.17 12.48
N THR A 44 -36.61 -17.02 11.51
CA THR A 44 -36.68 -18.50 11.51
C THR A 44 -38.06 -19.11 11.31
N THR A 45 -39.14 -18.37 11.56
CA THR A 45 -40.52 -18.87 11.46
C THR A 45 -41.21 -18.40 10.19
N ALA A 46 -40.89 -17.20 9.74
CA ALA A 46 -41.43 -16.57 8.56
C ALA A 46 -40.33 -15.86 7.77
N PHE A 47 -40.66 -15.49 6.53
CA PHE A 47 -39.84 -14.64 5.70
C PHE A 47 -40.59 -13.38 5.31
N TRP A 48 -39.84 -12.30 5.19
CA TRP A 48 -40.27 -11.06 4.58
C TRP A 48 -39.31 -10.72 3.45
N HIS A 49 -39.83 -10.18 2.36
CA HIS A 49 -39.04 -9.86 1.18
C HIS A 49 -39.49 -8.53 0.58
N THR A 50 -38.55 -7.85 -0.06
CA THR A 50 -38.82 -6.64 -0.85
C THR A 50 -37.72 -6.41 -1.86
N GLN A 51 -38.07 -5.67 -2.92
CA GLN A 51 -37.12 -5.19 -3.90
C GLN A 51 -36.99 -3.68 -3.73
N VAL A 52 -35.77 -3.21 -3.47
CA VAL A 52 -35.48 -1.79 -3.30
C VAL A 52 -35.15 -1.21 -4.66
N THR A 53 -36.01 -0.31 -5.13
CA THR A 53 -35.82 0.37 -6.41
C THR A 53 -34.99 1.64 -6.26
N MET A 54 -34.53 2.19 -7.38
CA MET A 54 -33.86 3.47 -7.37
C MET A 54 -34.77 4.60 -6.89
N ALA A 55 -36.08 4.54 -7.16
CA ALA A 55 -37.05 5.47 -6.61
C ALA A 55 -37.07 5.45 -5.07
N ASP A 56 -37.00 4.25 -4.47
CA ASP A 56 -36.96 4.10 -3.01
C ASP A 56 -35.68 4.69 -2.43
N ILE A 57 -34.54 4.39 -3.06
CA ILE A 57 -33.27 4.99 -2.67
C ILE A 57 -33.33 6.51 -2.76
N LEU A 58 -33.79 7.08 -3.87
CA LEU A 58 -33.89 8.53 -4.03
C LEU A 58 -34.81 9.21 -3.01
N ARG A 59 -35.83 8.53 -2.48
CA ARG A 59 -36.68 9.05 -1.38
C ARG A 59 -35.91 9.24 -0.08
N PHE A 60 -34.86 8.46 0.14
CA PHE A 60 -33.98 8.57 1.31
C PHE A 60 -32.99 9.73 1.21
N ARG A 61 -32.94 10.41 0.06
CA ARG A 61 -31.95 11.47 -0.17
C ARG A 61 -32.29 12.71 0.66
N SER A 62 -31.43 13.00 1.63
CA SER A 62 -31.39 14.31 2.27
C SER A 62 -30.74 15.34 1.33
N LEU A 63 -31.35 16.52 1.21
CA LEU A 63 -30.86 17.62 0.35
C LEU A 63 -29.52 18.19 0.82
N HIS A 64 -29.08 17.90 2.03
CA HIS A 64 -27.90 18.51 2.66
C HIS A 64 -26.67 17.60 2.70
N ILE A 65 -26.79 16.36 2.21
CA ILE A 65 -25.69 15.39 2.17
C ILE A 65 -25.16 15.32 0.74
N ASP A 66 -23.83 15.36 0.61
CA ASP A 66 -23.17 15.13 -0.67
C ASP A 66 -23.59 13.78 -1.27
N VAL A 67 -23.71 13.73 -2.60
CA VAL A 67 -24.24 12.55 -3.30
C VAL A 67 -23.37 11.32 -3.06
N ASP A 68 -22.06 11.46 -3.15
CA ASP A 68 -21.15 10.32 -3.03
C ASP A 68 -21.10 9.83 -1.58
N LEU A 69 -21.12 10.76 -0.63
CA LEU A 69 -21.22 10.43 0.80
C LEU A 69 -22.52 9.68 1.11
N TRP A 70 -23.64 10.15 0.58
CA TRP A 70 -24.94 9.54 0.78
C TRP A 70 -25.03 8.14 0.17
N LYS A 71 -24.48 7.93 -1.05
CA LYS A 71 -24.40 6.61 -1.68
C LYS A 71 -23.63 5.63 -0.80
N GLN A 72 -22.46 6.04 -0.32
CA GLN A 72 -21.63 5.22 0.58
C GLN A 72 -22.36 4.92 1.89
N LEU A 73 -23.10 5.90 2.45
CA LEU A 73 -23.88 5.72 3.68
C LEU A 73 -25.01 4.71 3.49
N ILE A 74 -25.80 4.84 2.42
CA ILE A 74 -26.87 3.87 2.10
C ILE A 74 -26.28 2.48 1.88
N GLN A 75 -25.19 2.39 1.12
CA GLN A 75 -24.53 1.11 0.87
C GLN A 75 -24.08 0.46 2.18
N ALA A 76 -23.39 1.21 3.05
CA ALA A 76 -22.96 0.71 4.35
C ALA A 76 -24.14 0.26 5.24
N ALA A 77 -25.23 1.03 5.25
CA ALA A 77 -26.43 0.71 6.01
C ALA A 77 -27.07 -0.61 5.54
N LEU A 78 -27.35 -0.73 4.24
CA LEU A 78 -28.02 -1.89 3.64
C LEU A 78 -27.18 -3.17 3.70
N VAL A 79 -25.86 -3.05 3.56
CA VAL A 79 -24.89 -4.16 3.69
C VAL A 79 -24.80 -4.70 5.12
N GLY A 80 -25.24 -3.93 6.11
CA GLY A 80 -25.23 -4.37 7.50
C GLY A 80 -23.96 -3.98 8.27
N ASN A 81 -23.28 -2.90 7.88
CA ASN A 81 -22.20 -2.33 8.69
C ASN A 81 -22.76 -1.74 9.99
N SER A 82 -22.07 -1.99 11.11
CA SER A 82 -22.42 -1.43 12.42
C SER A 82 -21.99 0.03 12.59
N GLU A 83 -21.15 0.53 11.70
CA GLU A 83 -20.63 1.89 11.74
C GLU A 83 -20.34 2.42 10.33
N PHE A 84 -20.34 3.75 10.19
CA PHE A 84 -19.89 4.44 9.00
C PHE A 84 -19.09 5.68 9.40
N ARG A 85 -17.81 5.72 9.01
CA ARG A 85 -16.87 6.80 9.36
C ARG A 85 -16.76 7.07 10.87
N GLY A 86 -16.85 6.00 11.68
CA GLY A 86 -16.77 6.07 13.14
C GLY A 86 -18.09 6.39 13.84
N GLU A 87 -19.15 6.72 13.08
CA GLU A 87 -20.49 6.93 13.65
C GLU A 87 -21.27 5.60 13.65
N PRO A 88 -21.99 5.28 14.74
CA PRO A 88 -22.74 4.04 14.85
C PRO A 88 -23.94 4.04 13.90
N LEU A 89 -24.13 2.92 13.20
CA LEU A 89 -25.30 2.62 12.38
C LEU A 89 -26.15 1.58 13.10
N ASP A 90 -27.33 2.01 13.52
CA ASP A 90 -28.33 1.17 14.17
C ASP A 90 -29.44 0.78 13.18
N ARG A 91 -30.15 -0.31 13.51
CA ARG A 91 -31.25 -0.85 12.72
C ARG A 91 -32.43 -1.06 13.63
N ARG A 92 -33.61 -0.61 13.21
CA ARG A 92 -34.85 -0.84 13.95
C ARG A 92 -35.78 -1.65 13.08
N LEU A 93 -36.21 -2.77 13.65
CA LEU A 93 -37.21 -3.65 13.04
C LEU A 93 -38.53 -3.46 13.76
N ASP A 94 -39.57 -3.15 13.00
CA ASP A 94 -40.94 -3.13 13.46
C ASP A 94 -41.76 -4.20 12.73
N PHE A 95 -42.34 -5.13 13.49
CA PHE A 95 -43.09 -6.27 12.97
C PHE A 95 -44.60 -6.01 13.08
N SER A 96 -45.14 -5.26 12.13
CA SER A 96 -46.58 -5.01 12.01
C SER A 96 -47.23 -6.02 11.06
N LYS A 97 -47.63 -7.21 11.54
CA LYS A 97 -48.20 -8.27 10.68
C LYS A 97 -49.36 -7.72 9.82
N PRO A 98 -49.30 -7.84 8.47
CA PRO A 98 -48.47 -8.73 7.65
C PRO A 98 -47.15 -8.14 7.11
N GLN A 99 -46.77 -6.94 7.51
CA GLN A 99 -45.57 -6.23 7.05
C GLN A 99 -44.46 -6.25 8.11
N CYS A 100 -43.23 -6.03 7.67
CA CYS A 100 -42.10 -5.73 8.53
C CYS A 100 -41.42 -4.48 8.00
N THR A 101 -41.19 -3.48 8.84
CA THR A 101 -40.46 -2.29 8.45
C THR A 101 -39.05 -2.36 9.03
N ILE A 102 -38.05 -2.21 8.18
CA ILE A 102 -36.66 -2.01 8.57
C ILE A 102 -36.29 -0.54 8.36
N SER A 103 -35.78 0.09 9.41
CA SER A 103 -35.22 1.44 9.33
C SER A 103 -33.77 1.44 9.77
N TRP A 104 -32.94 2.18 9.04
CA TRP A 104 -31.54 2.39 9.38
C TRP A 104 -31.38 3.79 9.95
N VAL A 105 -30.71 3.87 11.08
CA VAL A 105 -30.56 5.10 11.86
C VAL A 105 -29.09 5.32 12.16
N SER A 106 -28.56 6.50 11.84
CA SER A 106 -27.25 6.94 12.33
C SER A 106 -27.46 7.79 13.58
N ARG A 107 -26.57 7.70 14.57
CA ARG A 107 -26.61 8.57 15.74
C ARG A 107 -25.52 9.63 15.65
N LEU A 108 -25.89 10.86 15.33
CA LEU A 108 -24.97 12.00 15.30
C LEU A 108 -24.65 12.45 16.72
N GLU A 109 -23.34 12.61 17.00
CA GLU A 109 -22.81 13.13 18.27
C GLU A 109 -23.43 12.45 19.51
N GLY A 110 -23.76 11.16 19.38
CA GLY A 110 -24.31 10.34 20.46
C GLY A 110 -25.70 10.72 20.97
N SER A 111 -26.40 11.69 20.37
CA SER A 111 -27.69 12.19 20.90
C SER A 111 -28.80 12.35 19.88
N ILE A 112 -28.49 12.52 18.60
CA ILE A 112 -29.50 12.78 17.57
C ILE A 112 -29.58 11.57 16.64
N ASP A 113 -30.72 10.89 16.67
CA ASP A 113 -31.01 9.79 15.75
C ASP A 113 -31.48 10.36 14.39
N LEU A 114 -30.66 10.14 13.36
CA LEU A 114 -30.96 10.48 11.97
C LEU A 114 -31.39 9.23 11.21
N GLN A 115 -32.63 9.20 10.76
CA GLN A 115 -33.12 8.13 9.89
C GLN A 115 -32.50 8.26 8.49
N ILE A 116 -31.78 7.22 8.08
CA ILE A 116 -31.05 7.15 6.80
C ILE A 116 -31.97 6.59 5.72
N ALA A 117 -32.63 5.47 6.02
CA ALA A 117 -33.44 4.74 5.07
C ALA A 117 -34.54 3.97 5.81
N GLU A 118 -35.62 3.70 5.11
CA GLU A 118 -36.74 2.89 5.60
C GLU A 118 -37.33 2.09 4.48
N VAL A 119 -37.46 0.79 4.69
CA VAL A 119 -38.06 -0.10 3.71
C VAL A 119 -39.08 -0.97 4.40
N THR A 120 -40.24 -1.11 3.78
CA THR A 120 -41.27 -2.05 4.21
C THR A 120 -41.14 -3.33 3.40
N LEU A 121 -41.11 -4.46 4.10
CA LEU A 121 -41.06 -5.81 3.56
C LEU A 121 -42.41 -6.49 3.71
N GLU A 122 -42.76 -7.27 2.70
CA GLU A 122 -43.98 -8.05 2.67
C GLU A 122 -43.72 -9.48 3.13
N ARG A 123 -44.60 -10.01 3.99
CA ARG A 123 -44.48 -11.39 4.45
C ARG A 123 -44.74 -12.37 3.30
N SER A 124 -43.82 -13.30 3.10
CA SER A 124 -43.98 -14.42 2.18
C SER A 124 -45.04 -15.41 2.66
N GLN A 125 -45.58 -16.21 1.74
CA GLN A 125 -46.53 -17.26 2.11
C GLN A 125 -45.83 -18.34 2.94
N ASP A 126 -46.47 -18.79 4.03
CA ASP A 126 -45.86 -19.74 4.97
C ASP A 126 -45.43 -21.05 4.29
N LYS A 127 -46.13 -21.46 3.22
CA LYS A 127 -45.83 -22.66 2.43
C LYS A 127 -44.47 -22.61 1.72
N ASP A 128 -43.96 -21.41 1.43
CA ASP A 128 -42.70 -21.21 0.71
C ASP A 128 -41.50 -21.10 1.67
N THR A 129 -41.74 -21.02 2.98
CA THR A 129 -40.68 -20.90 4.00
C THR A 129 -39.58 -21.97 3.87
N PRO A 130 -39.89 -23.27 3.70
CA PRO A 130 -38.84 -24.29 3.58
C PRO A 130 -38.02 -24.19 2.30
N SER A 131 -38.65 -23.81 1.17
CA SER A 131 -37.95 -23.65 -0.10
C SER A 131 -37.07 -22.41 -0.09
N GLN A 132 -37.50 -21.32 0.55
CA GLN A 132 -36.70 -20.11 0.76
C GLN A 132 -35.47 -20.39 1.65
N TRP A 133 -35.64 -21.11 2.76
CA TRP A 133 -34.50 -21.55 3.57
C TRP A 133 -33.50 -22.41 2.78
N LYS A 134 -34.01 -23.35 1.97
CA LYS A 134 -33.14 -24.18 1.13
C LYS A 134 -32.37 -23.35 0.11
N SER A 135 -33.01 -22.37 -0.52
CA SER A 135 -32.33 -21.45 -1.46
C SER A 135 -31.25 -20.66 -0.74
N LEU A 136 -31.59 -20.04 0.41
CA LEU A 136 -30.67 -19.23 1.19
C LEU A 136 -29.44 -20.02 1.66
N LEU A 137 -29.64 -21.26 2.12
CA LEU A 137 -28.54 -22.13 2.54
C LEU A 137 -27.65 -22.55 1.38
N ASN A 138 -28.24 -22.85 0.21
CA ASN A 138 -27.46 -23.15 -0.98
C ASN A 138 -26.60 -21.95 -1.40
N ASP A 139 -27.17 -20.74 -1.42
CA ASP A 139 -26.44 -19.51 -1.74
C ASP A 139 -25.28 -19.28 -0.75
N LEU A 140 -25.50 -19.53 0.55
CA LEU A 140 -24.46 -19.44 1.57
C LEU A 140 -23.32 -20.46 1.36
N PHE A 141 -23.66 -21.71 0.97
CA PHE A 141 -22.65 -22.73 0.69
C PHE A 141 -21.83 -22.40 -0.56
N ASP A 142 -22.48 -21.88 -1.60
CA ASP A 142 -21.80 -21.46 -2.83
C ASP A 142 -20.85 -20.27 -2.55
N ASP A 143 -21.29 -19.28 -1.76
CA ASP A 143 -20.47 -18.14 -1.35
C ASP A 143 -19.30 -18.59 -0.45
N GLU A 144 -19.51 -19.53 0.48
CA GLU A 144 -18.43 -20.10 1.30
C GLU A 144 -17.39 -20.82 0.43
N MET A 145 -17.84 -21.63 -0.52
CA MET A 145 -16.96 -22.36 -1.43
C MET A 145 -16.12 -21.39 -2.27
N TYR A 146 -16.75 -20.36 -2.84
CA TYR A 146 -16.05 -19.32 -3.60
C TYR A 146 -15.02 -18.57 -2.73
N LEU A 147 -15.39 -18.17 -1.52
CA LEU A 147 -14.48 -17.48 -0.60
C LEU A 147 -13.30 -18.35 -0.21
N LYS A 148 -13.53 -19.65 0.00
CA LYS A 148 -12.48 -20.63 0.31
C LYS A 148 -11.51 -20.78 -0.86
N GLU A 149 -12.00 -20.97 -2.08
CA GLU A 149 -11.17 -21.07 -3.28
C GLU A 149 -10.35 -19.80 -3.51
N SER A 150 -10.98 -18.62 -3.37
CA SER A 150 -10.33 -17.32 -3.48
C SER A 150 -9.23 -17.15 -2.43
N ARG A 151 -9.51 -17.51 -1.18
CA ARG A 151 -8.52 -17.48 -0.09
C ARG A 151 -7.34 -18.40 -0.37
N ASP A 152 -7.59 -19.62 -0.82
CA ASP A 152 -6.54 -20.59 -1.10
C ASP A 152 -5.65 -20.14 -2.28
N ALA A 153 -6.25 -19.50 -3.30
CA ALA A 153 -5.51 -18.86 -4.39
C ALA A 153 -4.66 -17.66 -3.91
N MET A 154 -5.23 -16.79 -3.05
CA MET A 154 -4.50 -15.67 -2.43
C MET A 154 -3.32 -16.17 -1.60
N MET A 155 -3.51 -17.22 -0.78
CA MET A 155 -2.44 -17.83 0.04
C MET A 155 -1.31 -18.41 -0.83
N THR A 156 -1.66 -19.07 -1.94
CA THR A 156 -0.68 -19.57 -2.90
C THR A 156 0.14 -18.43 -3.50
N ARG A 157 -0.51 -17.31 -3.83
CA ARG A 157 0.17 -16.12 -4.35
C ARG A 157 1.08 -15.47 -3.31
N ILE A 158 0.64 -15.37 -2.05
CA ILE A 158 1.46 -14.86 -0.96
C ILE A 158 2.72 -15.71 -0.81
N LYS A 159 2.58 -17.04 -0.75
CA LYS A 159 3.72 -17.94 -0.67
C LYS A 159 4.69 -17.77 -1.85
N GLY A 160 4.16 -17.67 -3.07
CA GLY A 160 4.99 -17.39 -4.26
C GLY A 160 5.75 -16.05 -4.16
N LEU A 161 5.09 -15.01 -3.64
CA LEU A 161 5.75 -13.72 -3.41
C LEU A 161 6.84 -13.80 -2.34
N GLU A 162 6.59 -14.50 -1.23
CA GLU A 162 7.58 -14.75 -0.18
C GLU A 162 8.82 -15.48 -0.73
N GLU A 163 8.62 -16.52 -1.55
CA GLU A 163 9.70 -17.24 -2.21
C GLU A 163 10.51 -16.32 -3.15
N THR A 164 9.85 -15.47 -3.94
CA THR A 164 10.55 -14.51 -4.82
C THR A 164 11.32 -13.45 -4.03
N CYS A 165 10.77 -12.97 -2.91
CA CYS A 165 11.45 -12.04 -2.02
C CYS A 165 12.73 -12.65 -1.44
N GLU A 166 12.68 -13.91 -0.98
CA GLU A 166 13.87 -14.56 -0.43
C GLU A 166 14.92 -14.83 -1.52
N GLN A 167 14.51 -15.20 -2.74
CA GLN A 167 15.42 -15.33 -3.89
C GLN A 167 16.11 -14.00 -4.22
N LEU A 168 15.36 -12.89 -4.25
CA LEU A 168 15.91 -11.56 -4.51
C LEU A 168 16.86 -11.10 -3.40
N LYS A 169 16.54 -11.40 -2.14
CA LYS A 169 17.42 -11.14 -1.00
C LYS A 169 18.75 -11.89 -1.13
N HIS A 170 18.72 -13.19 -1.43
CA HIS A 170 19.93 -13.96 -1.67
C HIS A 170 20.73 -13.47 -2.88
N ALA A 171 20.05 -13.03 -3.95
CA ALA A 171 20.70 -12.43 -5.11
C ALA A 171 21.39 -11.10 -4.75
N ALA A 172 20.75 -10.25 -3.96
CA ALA A 172 21.32 -9.00 -3.47
C ALA A 172 22.55 -9.26 -2.59
N GLU A 173 22.47 -10.19 -1.64
CA GLU A 173 23.59 -10.62 -0.79
C GLU A 173 24.77 -11.18 -1.61
N ARG A 174 24.48 -11.87 -2.72
CA ARG A 174 25.51 -12.34 -3.65
C ARG A 174 26.19 -11.19 -4.38
N ILE A 175 25.41 -10.26 -4.95
CA ILE A 175 25.94 -9.07 -5.65
C ILE A 175 26.82 -8.23 -4.71
N VAL A 176 26.42 -8.07 -3.45
CA VAL A 176 27.22 -7.34 -2.45
C VAL A 176 28.56 -8.02 -2.21
N ARG A 177 28.58 -9.35 -2.08
CA ARG A 177 29.84 -10.12 -1.94
C ARG A 177 30.71 -10.01 -3.18
N ASP A 178 30.14 -10.23 -4.36
CA ASP A 178 30.87 -10.17 -5.63
C ASP A 178 31.49 -8.77 -5.86
N LYS A 179 30.75 -7.72 -5.48
CA LYS A 179 31.24 -6.34 -5.50
C LYS A 179 32.45 -6.16 -4.57
N LEU A 180 32.34 -6.63 -3.32
CA LEU A 180 33.42 -6.51 -2.34
C LEU A 180 34.69 -7.23 -2.83
N ASP A 181 34.54 -8.44 -3.37
CA ASP A 181 35.64 -9.22 -3.90
C ASP A 181 36.31 -8.51 -5.10
N ALA A 182 35.51 -7.91 -5.98
CA ALA A 182 36.02 -7.11 -7.10
C ALA A 182 36.76 -5.85 -6.62
N GLU A 183 36.26 -5.15 -5.60
CA GLU A 183 36.92 -3.99 -4.99
C GLU A 183 38.27 -4.35 -4.35
N LEU A 184 38.33 -5.48 -3.62
CA LEU A 184 39.57 -5.99 -3.02
C LEU A 184 40.60 -6.35 -4.09
N LEU A 185 40.19 -7.09 -5.12
CA LEU A 185 41.05 -7.47 -6.23
C LEU A 185 41.61 -6.22 -6.95
N LEU A 186 40.77 -5.20 -7.14
CA LEU A 186 41.17 -3.95 -7.76
C LEU A 186 42.19 -3.18 -6.89
N MET A 187 41.97 -3.13 -5.58
CA MET A 187 42.89 -2.52 -4.62
C MET A 187 44.27 -3.19 -4.65
N ASP A 188 44.31 -4.53 -4.72
CA ASP A 188 45.57 -5.27 -4.81
C ASP A 188 46.32 -4.97 -6.12
N LYS A 189 45.61 -4.90 -7.25
CA LYS A 189 46.19 -4.46 -8.53
C LYS A 189 46.75 -3.04 -8.44
N PHE A 190 46.02 -2.10 -7.86
CA PHE A 190 46.51 -0.73 -7.64
C PHE A 190 47.77 -0.71 -6.76
N LYS A 191 47.80 -1.47 -5.67
CA LYS A 191 48.95 -1.58 -4.77
C LYS A 191 50.18 -2.11 -5.49
N LEU A 192 50.03 -3.12 -6.35
CA LEU A 192 51.12 -3.65 -7.17
C LEU A 192 51.71 -2.59 -8.10
N ILE A 193 50.86 -1.87 -8.83
CA ILE A 193 51.27 -0.78 -9.73
C ILE A 193 51.99 0.33 -8.94
N LEU A 194 51.44 0.73 -7.80
CA LEU A 194 51.99 1.79 -6.96
C LEU A 194 53.37 1.41 -6.40
N ASN A 195 53.54 0.16 -5.98
CA ASN A 195 54.83 -0.38 -5.54
C ASN A 195 55.84 -0.49 -6.69
N ALA A 196 55.41 -0.85 -7.90
CA ALA A 196 56.27 -0.84 -9.08
C ALA A 196 56.75 0.58 -9.41
N LYS A 197 55.85 1.57 -9.40
CA LYS A 197 56.20 2.99 -9.59
C LYS A 197 57.14 3.50 -8.50
N LYS A 198 56.88 3.21 -7.22
CA LYS A 198 57.77 3.56 -6.10
C LYS A 198 59.18 3.00 -6.29
N ARG A 199 59.30 1.72 -6.69
CA ARG A 199 60.59 1.10 -7.00
C ARG A 199 61.31 1.79 -8.15
N LYS A 200 60.59 2.13 -9.22
CA LYS A 200 61.17 2.85 -10.37
C LYS A 200 61.68 4.23 -9.98
N ILE A 201 60.90 4.99 -9.21
CA ILE A 201 61.32 6.32 -8.70
C ILE A 201 62.58 6.17 -7.86
N LYS A 202 62.60 5.25 -6.88
CA LYS A 202 63.76 5.02 -6.03
C LYS A 202 65.02 4.72 -6.86
N ASN A 203 64.92 3.85 -7.86
CA ASN A 203 66.04 3.53 -8.74
C ASN A 203 66.51 4.76 -9.52
N LEU A 204 65.60 5.57 -10.08
CA LEU A 204 65.96 6.80 -10.78
C LEU A 204 66.63 7.82 -9.85
N THR A 205 66.12 7.99 -8.62
CA THR A 205 66.72 8.86 -7.61
C THR A 205 68.13 8.41 -7.23
N THR A 206 68.35 7.11 -7.03
CA THR A 206 69.69 6.57 -6.75
C THR A 206 70.65 6.78 -7.93
N VAL A 207 70.19 6.58 -9.17
CA VAL A 207 71.01 6.84 -10.37
C VAL A 207 71.39 8.32 -10.46
N LEU A 208 70.43 9.23 -10.23
CA LEU A 208 70.70 10.68 -10.23
C LEU A 208 71.67 11.08 -9.12
N GLN A 209 71.50 10.57 -7.89
CA GLN A 209 72.42 10.84 -6.78
C GLN A 209 73.84 10.34 -7.06
N ASN A 210 73.97 9.16 -7.67
CA ASN A 210 75.28 8.63 -8.07
C ASN A 210 75.90 9.45 -9.20
N ALA A 211 75.11 9.98 -10.13
CA ALA A 211 75.59 10.89 -11.17
C ALA A 211 76.06 12.24 -10.60
N ASP A 212 75.35 12.79 -9.62
CA ASP A 212 75.72 14.02 -8.88
C ASP A 212 77.01 13.83 -8.06
N LEU A 213 77.19 12.65 -7.43
CA LEU A 213 78.42 12.29 -6.73
C LEU A 213 79.63 12.12 -7.66
N LEU A 214 79.40 11.75 -8.93
CA LEU A 214 80.45 11.69 -9.93
C LEU A 214 80.80 13.08 -10.49
N GLN A 215 79.86 14.04 -10.51
CA GLN A 215 80.12 15.44 -10.90
C GLN A 215 80.73 16.29 -9.78
N SER A 216 80.54 15.94 -8.51
CA SER A 216 81.11 16.68 -7.36
C SER A 216 82.57 16.32 -7.03
N ASN A 217 83.23 15.48 -7.83
CA ASN A 217 84.66 15.18 -7.76
C ASN A 217 85.53 16.01 -8.75
N GLU A 218 85.00 17.11 -9.30
CA GLU A 218 85.83 18.11 -10.00
C GLU A 218 86.35 19.19 -9.03
N PRO A 219 87.65 19.55 -9.08
CA PRO A 219 88.22 20.64 -8.27
C PRO A 219 87.72 22.01 -8.74
N PRO A 220 87.69 23.03 -7.86
CA PRO A 220 87.15 24.34 -8.20
C PRO A 220 88.15 25.11 -9.07
N LEU A 221 87.73 25.50 -10.26
CA LEU A 221 88.40 26.54 -11.05
C LEU A 221 87.47 27.74 -11.16
N ALA A 222 87.91 28.80 -10.49
CA ALA A 222 87.33 30.13 -10.53
C ALA A 222 87.42 30.74 -11.95
N GLY A 223 86.38 31.43 -12.37
CA GLY A 223 86.37 32.25 -13.58
C GLY A 223 85.08 33.05 -13.70
N ALA A 224 85.18 34.36 -13.53
CA ALA A 224 84.10 35.29 -13.29
C ALA A 224 83.35 35.80 -14.54
N SER A 225 82.09 36.19 -14.29
CA SER A 225 81.34 37.35 -14.81
C SER A 225 81.07 37.52 -16.32
N ASN A 226 79.79 37.49 -16.74
CA ASN A 226 78.94 38.70 -16.93
C ASN A 226 77.56 38.37 -17.56
N SER A 227 76.51 38.97 -17.00
CA SER A 227 75.11 39.11 -17.50
C SER A 227 75.03 40.13 -18.68
N PRO A 228 73.88 40.44 -19.37
CA PRO A 228 72.48 40.37 -18.90
C PRO A 228 71.31 40.14 -19.92
N ALA A 229 70.09 40.03 -19.34
CA ALA A 229 68.74 40.42 -19.82
C ALA A 229 68.15 39.65 -21.05
N VAL A 230 66.86 39.33 -21.22
CA VAL A 230 65.53 39.89 -20.85
C VAL A 230 64.50 38.74 -20.97
N GLY A 231 63.41 38.72 -20.18
CA GLY A 231 62.26 37.86 -20.51
C GLY A 231 61.22 37.66 -19.42
N SER A 232 60.46 38.71 -19.12
CA SER A 232 59.31 38.73 -18.23
C SER A 232 58.16 37.80 -18.66
N THR A 233 57.52 37.10 -17.73
CA THR A 233 56.05 37.10 -17.56
C THR A 233 55.61 36.37 -16.27
N SER A 234 55.12 37.18 -15.33
CA SER A 234 54.02 36.97 -14.38
C SER A 234 53.34 35.59 -14.30
N ALA A 235 53.30 35.02 -13.10
CA ALA A 235 52.08 34.96 -12.29
C ALA A 235 52.38 34.55 -10.84
N SER A 236 51.81 35.32 -9.93
CA SER A 236 52.01 35.33 -8.48
C SER A 236 50.91 34.52 -7.77
N MET A 237 51.35 33.71 -6.79
CA MET A 237 50.74 33.37 -5.49
C MET A 237 49.27 32.88 -5.43
N SER A 238 48.95 31.78 -4.71
CA SER A 238 48.89 31.82 -3.24
C SER A 238 48.80 30.43 -2.57
N ASN A 239 49.35 30.39 -1.35
CA ASN A 239 49.25 29.43 -0.22
C ASN A 239 47.92 28.65 -0.10
N THR A 240 47.85 27.45 0.51
CA THR A 240 48.02 27.26 1.97
C THR A 240 48.20 25.77 2.34
N GLN A 241 49.02 25.54 3.37
CA GLN A 241 49.23 24.28 4.11
C GLN A 241 48.03 23.89 4.99
N THR A 242 48.19 22.76 5.71
CA THR A 242 47.49 22.23 6.89
C THR A 242 46.27 21.34 6.64
N ALA A 243 46.02 20.25 7.37
CA ALA A 243 46.83 19.42 8.25
C ALA A 243 46.03 18.12 8.47
N LEU A 244 46.76 17.02 8.62
CA LEU A 244 46.24 15.79 9.24
C LEU A 244 45.76 16.09 10.66
N THR A 245 44.52 15.75 10.99
CA THR A 245 44.10 15.56 12.38
C THR A 245 43.58 14.15 12.61
N ARG A 246 44.14 13.57 13.67
CA ARG A 246 43.87 12.27 14.26
C ARG A 246 42.44 12.21 14.82
N ARG A 247 41.81 11.05 14.62
CA ARG A 247 41.31 10.12 15.66
C ARG A 247 41.09 10.74 17.05
N ASP A 248 39.82 10.87 17.44
CA ASP A 248 39.43 10.86 18.85
C ASP A 248 38.29 9.86 19.10
N LYS A 249 38.40 9.14 20.21
CA LYS A 249 37.46 8.15 20.73
C LYS A 249 36.68 8.83 21.85
N GLY A 250 35.36 8.93 21.73
CA GLY A 250 34.50 9.42 22.80
C GLY A 250 33.24 8.57 22.97
N LYS A 251 33.21 7.74 24.03
CA LYS A 251 32.02 7.05 24.55
C LYS A 251 31.02 8.04 25.15
N ARG A 252 29.71 7.77 24.98
CA ARG A 252 28.55 7.97 25.90
C ARG A 252 27.28 8.22 25.06
N LYS A 253 26.04 7.95 25.46
CA LYS A 253 25.39 7.09 26.46
C LYS A 253 23.90 7.07 26.03
N ARG A 254 23.30 5.89 26.06
CA ARG A 254 21.86 5.53 26.13
C ARG A 254 20.92 6.56 26.81
N THR A 255 19.79 6.84 26.13
CA THR A 255 18.42 7.23 26.60
C THR A 255 17.53 7.23 25.33
N GLN A 256 16.69 6.26 25.01
CA GLN A 256 15.37 5.87 25.56
C GLN A 256 14.37 7.03 25.69
N SER A 257 13.47 7.19 24.70
CA SER A 257 12.04 7.47 24.89
C SER A 257 11.28 7.64 23.56
N HIS A 258 10.18 6.88 23.48
CA HIS A 258 8.86 7.18 22.92
C HIS A 258 8.59 7.30 21.41
N ASP A 259 7.59 6.49 21.05
CA ASP A 259 6.76 6.46 19.85
C ASP A 259 6.20 7.83 19.44
N ILE A 260 6.24 8.12 18.14
CA ILE A 260 5.23 8.93 17.45
C ILE A 260 5.00 8.30 16.07
N ILE A 261 3.76 7.82 15.88
CA ILE A 261 3.16 7.42 14.62
C ILE A 261 3.00 8.69 13.77
N GLY A 262 3.66 8.72 12.61
CA GLY A 262 3.57 9.79 11.63
C GLY A 262 2.88 9.30 10.36
N GLU A 263 1.74 9.92 10.08
CA GLU A 263 0.92 9.79 8.88
C GLU A 263 1.68 10.11 7.58
N GLY A 264 1.18 9.55 6.49
CA GLY A 264 1.25 10.16 5.16
C GLY A 264 2.20 9.49 4.18
N SER A 265 1.64 8.72 3.23
CA SER A 265 1.74 9.12 1.83
C SER A 265 0.85 8.24 0.95
N SER A 266 -0.12 8.91 0.31
CA SER A 266 -0.89 8.43 -0.82
C SER A 266 0.03 8.06 -1.99
N LEU A 267 -0.01 6.81 -2.44
CA LEU A 267 0.46 6.44 -3.77
C LEU A 267 -0.70 5.84 -4.56
N SER A 268 -1.20 6.64 -5.49
CA SER A 268 -2.01 6.23 -6.61
C SER A 268 -1.21 5.28 -7.50
N GLN A 269 -1.69 4.05 -7.69
CA GLN A 269 -1.27 3.19 -8.80
C GLN A 269 -2.48 2.77 -9.61
N THR A 270 -2.53 3.34 -10.82
CA THR A 270 -3.34 2.91 -11.95
C THR A 270 -2.88 1.53 -12.41
N GLY A 271 -3.65 0.49 -12.10
CA GLY A 271 -3.47 -0.86 -12.63
C GLY A 271 -4.46 -1.13 -13.76
N SER A 272 -3.96 -1.15 -14.99
CA SER A 272 -4.72 -1.49 -16.20
C SER A 272 -5.25 -2.93 -16.15
N GLN A 273 -6.56 -3.11 -16.35
CA GLN A 273 -7.18 -4.41 -16.59
C GLN A 273 -6.86 -4.92 -18.02
N PRO A 274 -6.65 -6.24 -18.21
CA PRO A 274 -6.65 -6.86 -19.52
C PRO A 274 -8.08 -7.13 -20.02
N THR A 275 -8.36 -6.76 -21.28
CA THR A 275 -9.62 -7.01 -21.97
C THR A 275 -9.76 -8.48 -22.44
N PRO A 276 -10.97 -9.06 -22.45
CA PRO A 276 -11.20 -10.39 -23.00
C PRO A 276 -11.39 -10.35 -24.53
N LYS A 277 -10.70 -11.28 -25.23
CA LYS A 277 -10.87 -11.53 -26.68
C LYS A 277 -12.21 -12.19 -26.96
N ARG A 278 -13.04 -11.55 -27.80
CA ARG A 278 -14.22 -12.17 -28.44
C ARG A 278 -13.79 -13.31 -29.36
N LYS A 279 -14.45 -14.47 -29.24
CA LYS A 279 -14.47 -15.51 -30.30
C LYS A 279 -15.46 -15.10 -31.40
N PRO A 280 -15.16 -15.35 -32.68
CA PRO A 280 -16.14 -15.22 -33.75
C PRO A 280 -17.11 -16.40 -33.74
N THR A 281 -18.39 -16.09 -33.88
CA THR A 281 -19.47 -17.02 -34.23
C THR A 281 -19.40 -17.37 -35.71
N THR A 282 -19.45 -18.66 -35.99
CA THR A 282 -20.01 -19.27 -37.21
C THR A 282 -21.03 -20.30 -36.76
#